data_AF-A0A2X3BNB8-F1
#
_entry.id   AF-A0A2X3BNB8-F1
#
_cell.length_a   1.000
_cell.length_b   1.000
_cell.length_c   1.000
_cell.angle_alpha   90.00
_cell.angle_beta   90.00
_cell.angle_gamma   90.00
#
_symmetry.space_group_name_H-M   'P 1'
#
loop_
_entity.id
_entity.type
_entity.pdbx_description
1 polymer ?
#
loop_
_entity_poly.entity_id
_entity_poly.type
_entity_poly.pdbx_seq_one_letter_code
_entity_poly.pdbx_strand_id
1 'polypeptide(L)' 'MIHTDFERGFIKADVISYDELVEIGDIHKARELGKVRQEGKDYVMQDGDVVEFKFNV' A
#
# COMPACT_ATOMS: atom_id res chain seq x y z
N MET A 1 -11.25 1.06 14.35
CA MET A 1 -12.16 -0.03 13.93
C MET A 1 -12.67 0.34 12.55
N ILE A 2 -11.97 -0.09 11.50
CA ILE A 2 -12.37 0.14 10.11
C ILE A 2 -13.44 -0.91 9.80
N HIS A 3 -14.67 -0.44 9.63
CA HIS A 3 -15.89 -1.22 9.49
C HIS A 3 -15.89 -2.06 8.20
N THR A 4 -16.56 -3.20 8.29
CA THR A 4 -17.04 -4.22 7.33
C THR A 4 -17.23 -3.89 5.84
N ASP A 5 -17.15 -2.64 5.40
CA ASP A 5 -17.33 -2.23 4.00
C ASP A 5 -16.09 -2.50 3.12
N PHE A 6 -14.90 -2.61 3.71
CA PHE A 6 -13.68 -3.01 2.99
C PHE A 6 -13.61 -4.51 2.70
N GLU A 7 -14.45 -5.32 3.34
CA GLU A 7 -14.35 -6.79 3.28
C GLU A 7 -14.83 -7.37 1.94
N ARG A 8 -15.62 -6.61 1.16
CA ARG A 8 -16.22 -7.08 -0.09
C ARG A 8 -15.53 -6.59 -1.38
N GLY A 9 -14.75 -5.52 -1.30
CA GLY A 9 -14.18 -4.85 -2.48
C GLY A 9 -12.67 -4.62 -2.45
N PHE A 10 -11.99 -5.04 -1.38
CA PHE A 10 -10.54 -4.94 -1.31
C PHE A 10 -9.88 -5.99 -2.22
N ILE A 11 -9.06 -5.53 -3.15
CA ILE A 11 -8.33 -6.40 -4.08
C ILE A 11 -6.87 -6.49 -3.65
N LYS A 12 -6.21 -5.32 -3.49
CA LYS A 12 -4.84 -5.23 -2.98
C LYS A 12 -4.51 -3.82 -2.55
N ALA A 13 -3.53 -3.71 -1.66
CA ALA A 13 -2.89 -2.46 -1.30
C ALA A 13 -1.41 -2.54 -1.67
N ASP A 14 -0.90 -1.51 -2.34
CA ASP A 14 0.53 -1.34 -2.56
C ASP A 14 1.08 -0.52 -1.37
N VAL A 15 2.00 -1.09 -0.59
CA VAL A 15 2.55 -0.52 0.65
C VAL A 15 4.04 -0.26 0.48
N ILE A 16 4.49 0.92 0.88
CA ILE A 16 5.89 1.32 0.92
C ILE A 16 6.14 2.19 2.14
N SER A 17 7.32 2.07 2.75
CA SER A 17 7.69 2.95 3.87
C SER A 17 7.95 4.38 3.38
N TYR A 18 7.56 5.36 4.18
CA TYR A 18 7.73 6.79 3.89
C TYR A 18 9.19 7.13 3.60
N ASP A 19 10.13 6.60 4.38
CA ASP A 19 11.56 6.84 4.20
C ASP A 19 12.04 6.37 2.81
N GLU A 20 11.61 5.17 2.38
CA GLU A 20 11.95 4.66 1.04
C GLU A 20 11.29 5.48 -0.07
N LEU A 21 10.04 5.91 0.14
CA LEU A 21 9.35 6.75 -0.83
C LEU A 21 10.04 8.12 -0.97
N VAL A 22 10.49 8.71 0.13
CA VAL A 22 11.22 9.99 0.13
C VAL A 22 12.60 9.84 -0.50
N GLU A 23 13.31 8.74 -0.23
CA GLU A 23 14.62 8.45 -0.84
C GLU A 23 14.51 8.29 -2.35
N ILE A 24 13.45 7.62 -2.84
CA ILE A 24 13.25 7.36 -4.27
C ILE A 24 12.63 8.57 -4.97
N GLY A 25 11.77 9.32 -4.27
CA GLY A 25 11.07 10.51 -4.75
C GLY A 25 9.88 10.24 -5.68
N ASP A 26 9.65 8.99 -6.08
CA ASP A 26 8.57 8.59 -7.00
C ASP A 26 8.10 7.15 -6.71
N ILE A 27 6.79 6.99 -6.49
CA ILE A 27 6.16 5.70 -6.21
C ILE A 27 6.18 4.75 -7.41
N HIS A 28 6.16 5.27 -8.65
CA HIS A 28 6.27 4.46 -9.86
C HIS A 28 7.66 3.84 -9.96
N LYS A 29 8.69 4.66 -9.73
CA LYS A 29 10.08 4.20 -9.70
C LYS A 29 10.32 3.20 -8.57
N ALA A 30 9.72 3.43 -7.40
CA ALA A 30 9.80 2.49 -6.28
C ALA A 30 9.16 1.13 -6.60
N ARG A 31 8.07 1.13 -7.39
CA ARG A 31 7.44 -0.10 -7.89
C ARG A 31 8.35 -0.83 -8.89
N GLU A 32 9.00 -0.11 -9.80
CA GLU A 32 9.97 -0.70 -10.74
C GLU A 32 11.20 -1.29 -10.04
N LEU A 33 11.65 -0.65 -8.96
CA LEU A 33 12.74 -1.12 -8.12
C LEU A 33 12.36 -2.28 -7.18
N GLY A 34 11.09 -2.71 -7.18
CA GLY A 34 10.59 -3.77 -6.31
C GLY A 34 10.55 -3.41 -4.82
N LYS A 35 10.53 -2.12 -4.49
CA LYS A 35 10.44 -1.60 -3.12
C LYS A 35 9.01 -1.53 -2.59
N VAL A 36 8.05 -1.45 -3.50
CA VAL A 36 6.62 -1.49 -3.16
C VAL A 36 6.19 -2.92 -2.91
N ARG A 37 5.62 -3.17 -1.72
CA ARG A 37 5.04 -4.47 -1.33
C ARG A 37 3.57 -4.50 -1.68
N GLN A 38 3.07 -5.65 -2.15
CA GLN A 38 1.63 -5.82 -2.36
C GLN A 38 1.07 -6.59 -1.18
N GLU A 39 0.28 -5.90 -0.38
CA GLU A 39 -0.27 -6.41 0.86
C GLU A 39 -1.76 -6.68 0.73
N GLY A 40 -2.17 -7.77 1.37
CA GLY A 40 -3.54 -8.24 1.42
C GLY A 40 -4.36 -7.54 2.49
N LYS A 41 -5.63 -7.97 2.60
CA LYS A 41 -6.59 -7.47 3.59
C LYS A 41 -6.16 -7.69 5.06
N ASP A 42 -5.28 -8.65 5.29
CA ASP A 42 -4.81 -9.04 6.63
C ASP A 42 -3.57 -8.25 7.07
N TYR A 43 -3.10 -7.33 6.25
CA TYR A 43 -1.92 -6.53 6.56
C TYR A 43 -2.20 -5.47 7.62
N VAL A 44 -1.37 -5.45 8.65
CA VAL A 44 -1.41 -4.47 9.72
C VAL A 44 -0.49 -3.31 9.36
N MET A 45 -1.09 -2.17 9.03
CA MET A 45 -0.37 -0.94 8.71
C MET A 45 0.51 -0.51 9.88
N GLN A 46 1.75 -0.11 9.58
CA GLN A 46 2.66 0.45 10.56
C GLN A 46 2.72 1.98 10.40
N ASP A 47 3.15 2.65 11.48
CA ASP A 47 3.39 4.09 11.42
C ASP A 47 4.49 4.40 10.41
N GLY A 48 4.26 5.38 9.54
CA GLY A 48 5.16 5.70 8.44
C GLY A 48 4.98 4.84 7.18
N ASP A 49 4.00 3.93 7.11
CA ASP A 49 3.65 3.28 5.84
C ASP A 49 2.79 4.18 4.96
N VAL A 50 3.15 4.25 3.68
CA VAL A 50 2.39 4.89 2.61
C VAL A 50 1.71 3.80 1.79
N VAL A 51 0.39 3.93 1.62
CA VAL A 51 -0.46 2.89 1.06
C VAL A 51 -1.28 3.42 -0.10
N GLU A 52 -1.19 2.74 -1.25
CA GLU A 52 -2.07 2.94 -2.40
C GLU A 52 -3.07 1.78 -2.48
N PHE A 53 -4.33 2.07 -2.15
CA PHE A 53 -5.42 1.10 -2.25
C PHE A 53 -5.91 0.97 -3.69
N LYS A 54 -5.95 -0.26 -4.22
CA LYS A 54 -6.54 -0.52 -5.54
C LYS A 54 -7.92 -1.14 -5.38
N PHE A 55 -8.91 -0.40 -5.86
CA PHE A 55 -10.28 -0.87 -6.02
C PHE A 55 -10.52 -1.14 -7.51
N ASN A 56 -11.21 -2.23 -7.83
CA ASN A 56 -11.76 -2.42 -9.18
C ASN A 56 -13.18 -1.82 -9.16
N VAL A 57 -13.41 -0.81 -9.99
CA VAL A 57 -14.74 -0.27 -10.29
C VAL A 57 -15.46 -1.22 -11.24
#